data_AF-A0A9E3XU13-F1
#
_entry.id   AF-A0A9E3XU13-F1
#
_cell.length_a   1.000
_cell.length_b   1.000
_cell.length_c   1.000
_cell.angle_alpha   90.00
_cell.angle_beta   90.00
_cell.angle_gamma   90.00
#
_symmetry.space_group_name_H-M   'P 1'
#
loop_
_entity.id
_entity.type
_entity.pdbx_description
1 polymer ?
#
loop_
_entity_poly.entity_id
_entity_poly.type
_entity_poly.pdbx_seq_one_letter_code
_entity_poly.pdbx_strand_id
1 'polypeptide(L)'
;MALGSSGASSPAPETPPAPAEPEVVLPPTAAMPAAVPPLAAPAAPAAPAAPAAPPAAPPMDELTTMTEAATPTEAITVVEQTAHTPMVGYEDAVWPVDTNEQPMVPQAFRITPLLAVSALAGILGVAAAVTTLVSYTVTGVLEGSTSFVMNDVGTSHLVGAVIGAVVLIAGAVLGATGRRVGTGLAGGAGLALAGMLANACGMGVAVLDQAQINLLAPGTTVTVTYELGFFLAVAAAALGGVAFVLAVREMGPDGNAPVPIAIGVLGALGTLAVVIGTLIPGDFATFADNFGTDFIPPATSWMRILTLVLIAVGGLLGFLVNRRWGLGLALGSISVGLWMWATAITESGDIPFGIAGGNIGALDTKPHVVTTVGVIVMVVAGVVGLVAAMQQRNAR
;
A
#
# COMPACT_ATOMS: atom_id res chain seq x y z
N MET A 1 -76.51 -8.62 -68.99
CA MET A 1 -76.46 -9.98 -69.56
C MET A 1 -75.04 -10.19 -70.08
N ALA A 2 -74.45 -11.35 -69.77
CA ALA A 2 -73.16 -11.88 -70.23
C ALA A 2 -71.86 -11.30 -69.65
N LEU A 3 -71.16 -12.23 -68.98
CA LEU A 3 -69.81 -12.25 -68.43
C LEU A 3 -68.71 -12.10 -69.49
N GLY A 4 -67.52 -11.67 -69.06
CA GLY A 4 -66.26 -11.87 -69.76
C GLY A 4 -65.05 -11.48 -68.91
N SER A 5 -64.40 -12.48 -68.31
CA SER A 5 -63.20 -12.35 -67.49
C SER A 5 -61.96 -11.97 -68.31
N SER A 6 -61.17 -11.01 -67.82
CA SER A 6 -59.76 -10.84 -68.18
C SER A 6 -58.92 -10.76 -66.90
N GLY A 7 -57.95 -11.66 -66.79
CA GLY A 7 -57.11 -11.85 -65.61
C GLY A 7 -56.30 -10.62 -65.23
N ALA A 8 -56.31 -10.32 -63.94
CA ALA A 8 -55.45 -9.34 -63.30
C ALA A 8 -54.09 -9.96 -62.98
N SER A 9 -53.04 -9.52 -63.66
CA SER A 9 -51.67 -9.59 -63.17
C SER A 9 -51.42 -8.35 -62.31
N SER A 10 -51.53 -8.51 -60.98
CA SER A 10 -51.18 -7.44 -60.04
C SER A 10 -49.65 -7.24 -60.06
N PRO A 11 -49.14 -6.02 -60.30
CA PRO A 11 -47.72 -5.73 -60.16
C PRO A 11 -47.30 -5.89 -58.69
N ALA A 12 -46.10 -6.44 -58.48
CA ALA A 12 -45.49 -6.59 -57.17
C ALA A 12 -45.36 -5.23 -56.46
N PRO A 13 -45.54 -5.16 -55.13
CA PRO A 13 -45.34 -3.91 -54.39
C PRO A 13 -43.87 -3.49 -54.50
N GLU A 14 -43.63 -2.29 -55.03
CA GLU A 14 -42.33 -1.63 -55.02
C GLU A 14 -41.88 -1.45 -53.57
N THR A 15 -40.74 -2.06 -53.22
CA THR A 15 -40.06 -1.87 -51.95
C THR A 15 -39.64 -0.39 -51.85
N PRO A 16 -40.01 0.35 -50.78
CA PRO A 16 -39.53 1.71 -50.59
C PRO A 16 -37.99 1.73 -50.51
N PRO A 17 -37.31 2.73 -51.10
CA PRO A 17 -35.87 2.89 -50.95
C PRO A 17 -35.51 3.06 -49.47
N ALA A 18 -34.46 2.34 -49.04
CA ALA A 18 -33.95 2.42 -47.69
C ALA A 18 -33.59 3.88 -47.31
N PRO A 19 -33.91 4.33 -46.08
CA PRO A 19 -33.52 5.66 -45.62
C PRO A 19 -32.00 5.78 -45.66
N ALA A 20 -31.51 6.88 -46.24
CA ALA A 20 -30.09 7.21 -46.29
C ALA A 20 -29.53 7.26 -44.86
N GLU A 21 -28.46 6.49 -44.62
CA GLU A 21 -27.76 6.52 -43.34
C GLU A 21 -27.22 7.93 -43.08
N PRO A 22 -27.34 8.45 -41.84
CA PRO A 22 -26.79 9.74 -41.50
C PRO A 22 -25.26 9.71 -41.63
N GLU A 23 -24.74 10.62 -42.44
CA GLU A 23 -23.31 10.86 -42.63
C GLU A 23 -22.66 11.21 -41.27
N VAL A 24 -21.86 10.28 -40.74
CA VAL A 24 -21.09 10.48 -39.51
C VAL A 24 -19.97 11.45 -39.82
N VAL A 25 -20.20 12.73 -39.56
CA VAL A 25 -19.16 13.76 -39.60
C VAL A 25 -18.20 13.51 -38.45
N LEU A 26 -17.05 12.91 -38.76
CA LEU A 26 -15.95 12.77 -37.80
C LEU A 26 -15.43 14.16 -37.42
N PRO A 27 -15.20 14.46 -36.12
CA PRO A 27 -14.59 15.72 -35.71
C PRO A 27 -13.18 15.84 -36.31
N PRO A 28 -12.71 17.06 -36.61
CA PRO A 28 -11.37 17.27 -37.13
C PRO A 28 -10.35 16.69 -36.16
N THR A 29 -9.47 15.84 -36.68
CA THR A 29 -8.31 15.30 -35.97
C THR A 29 -7.56 16.46 -35.33
N ALA A 30 -7.56 16.52 -34.00
CA ALA A 30 -6.72 17.46 -33.27
C ALA A 30 -5.27 17.19 -33.68
N ALA A 31 -4.64 18.19 -34.31
CA ALA A 31 -3.23 18.13 -34.64
C ALA A 31 -2.45 17.86 -33.35
N MET A 32 -1.60 16.83 -33.36
CA MET A 32 -0.70 16.55 -32.25
C MET A 32 0.09 17.82 -31.92
N PRO A 33 0.27 18.17 -30.63
CA PRO A 33 1.15 19.26 -30.26
C PRO A 33 2.55 18.99 -30.84
N ALA A 34 3.12 20.03 -31.47
CA ALA A 34 4.46 19.96 -32.04
C ALA A 34 5.45 19.47 -30.98
N ALA A 35 6.29 18.51 -31.36
CA ALA A 35 7.34 17.96 -30.51
C ALA A 35 8.17 19.11 -29.91
N VAL A 36 8.20 19.17 -28.57
CA VAL A 36 9.08 20.08 -27.84
C VAL A 36 10.52 19.71 -28.22
N PRO A 37 11.34 20.66 -28.71
CA PRO A 37 12.74 20.36 -29.03
C PRO A 37 13.46 19.88 -27.76
N PRO A 38 14.35 18.87 -27.87
CA PRO A 38 15.03 18.32 -26.72
C PRO A 38 15.84 19.41 -26.02
N LEU A 39 15.59 19.57 -24.72
CA LEU A 39 16.41 20.43 -23.87
C LEU A 39 17.85 19.90 -23.92
N ALA A 40 18.80 20.76 -24.28
CA ALA A 40 20.21 20.37 -24.33
C ALA A 40 20.65 19.80 -22.98
N ALA A 41 21.21 18.59 -23.00
CA ALA A 41 21.70 17.92 -21.81
C ALA A 41 22.74 18.81 -21.07
N PRO A 42 22.67 18.92 -19.74
CA PRO A 42 23.71 19.58 -18.96
C PRO A 42 25.05 18.88 -19.21
N ALA A 43 26.10 19.65 -19.50
CA ALA A 43 27.45 19.12 -19.66
C ALA A 43 27.87 18.37 -18.38
N ALA A 44 28.28 17.12 -18.53
CA ALA A 44 28.75 16.28 -17.44
C ALA A 44 29.95 16.94 -16.72
N PRO A 45 29.97 16.98 -15.37
CA PRO A 45 31.16 17.38 -14.63
C PRO A 45 32.33 16.44 -14.95
N ALA A 46 33.53 17.03 -15.09
CA ALA A 46 34.76 16.28 -15.33
C ALA A 46 34.98 15.21 -14.25
N ALA A 47 35.36 14.00 -14.68
CA ALA A 47 35.62 12.86 -13.81
C ALA A 47 36.71 13.18 -12.77
N PRO A 48 36.53 12.80 -11.49
CA PRO A 48 37.59 12.91 -10.48
C PRO A 48 38.80 12.05 -10.86
N ALA A 49 40.00 12.57 -10.58
CA ALA A 49 41.25 11.84 -10.78
C ALA A 49 41.27 10.54 -9.95
N ALA A 50 41.79 9.47 -10.55
CA ALA A 50 41.86 8.14 -9.94
C ALA A 50 42.63 8.16 -8.59
N PRO A 51 42.18 7.40 -7.57
CA PRO A 51 42.91 7.28 -6.32
C PRO A 51 44.25 6.56 -6.52
N ALA A 52 45.30 7.07 -5.87
CA ALA A 52 46.61 6.43 -5.84
C ALA A 52 46.54 5.04 -5.18
N ALA A 53 47.32 4.10 -5.72
CA ALA A 53 47.39 2.73 -5.21
C ALA A 53 47.84 2.67 -3.74
N PRO A 54 47.26 1.78 -2.92
CA PRO A 54 47.64 1.62 -1.52
C PRO A 54 49.06 1.02 -1.39
N PRO A 55 49.84 1.43 -0.38
CA PRO A 55 51.17 0.87 -0.14
C PRO A 55 51.09 -0.59 0.34
N ALA A 56 52.09 -1.38 -0.06
CA ALA A 56 52.23 -2.78 0.29
C ALA A 56 52.36 -3.00 1.81
N ALA A 57 51.69 -4.03 2.32
CA ALA A 57 51.70 -4.41 3.73
C ALA A 57 53.09 -4.92 4.18
N PRO A 58 53.54 -4.56 5.40
CA PRO A 58 54.76 -5.12 5.99
C PRO A 58 54.55 -6.56 6.49
N PRO A 59 55.62 -7.36 6.63
CA PRO A 59 55.54 -8.74 7.07
C PRO A 59 55.15 -8.86 8.55
N MET A 60 54.34 -9.87 8.86
CA MET A 60 53.92 -10.23 10.21
C MET A 60 55.05 -10.97 10.93
N ASP A 61 55.54 -10.37 12.02
CA ASP A 61 56.41 -11.03 13.00
C ASP A 61 55.65 -11.40 14.29
N GLU A 62 56.24 -12.37 14.97
CA GLU A 62 55.76 -13.26 16.03
C GLU A 62 55.06 -12.70 17.28
N LEU A 63 54.17 -13.55 17.79
CA LEU A 63 53.79 -13.86 19.19
C LEU A 63 53.94 -12.77 20.27
N THR A 64 52.84 -12.52 20.99
CA THR A 64 52.86 -12.65 22.46
C THR A 64 51.50 -13.09 23.01
N THR A 65 51.51 -14.21 23.72
CA THR A 65 50.47 -14.74 24.57
C THR A 65 50.19 -13.83 25.77
N MET A 66 48.94 -13.42 25.98
CA MET A 66 48.45 -13.05 27.31
C MET A 66 47.16 -13.81 27.62
N THR A 67 47.29 -14.73 28.57
CA THR A 67 46.21 -15.38 29.31
C THR A 67 45.68 -14.37 30.32
N GLU A 68 44.44 -13.91 30.18
CA GLU A 68 43.76 -13.17 31.23
C GLU A 68 42.47 -13.91 31.63
N ALA A 69 42.38 -14.19 32.92
CA ALA A 69 41.35 -14.98 33.55
C ALA A 69 40.05 -14.18 33.67
N ALA A 70 38.97 -14.68 33.07
CA ALA A 70 37.62 -14.18 33.30
C ALA A 70 36.97 -14.93 34.47
N THR A 71 36.68 -14.21 35.54
CA THR A 71 35.79 -14.60 36.64
C THR A 71 34.35 -14.80 36.14
N PRO A 72 33.61 -15.82 36.62
CA PRO A 72 32.24 -16.04 36.21
C PRO A 72 31.32 -15.02 36.92
N THR A 73 30.68 -14.14 36.17
CA THR A 73 29.62 -13.27 36.71
C THR A 73 28.30 -14.01 36.72
N GLU A 74 27.59 -13.83 37.83
CA GLU A 74 26.50 -14.63 38.37
C GLU A 74 25.23 -14.71 37.52
N ALA A 75 24.46 -15.72 37.90
CA ALA A 75 23.24 -16.24 37.34
C ALA A 75 22.13 -15.22 37.03
N ILE A 76 21.45 -15.53 35.94
CA ILE A 76 20.08 -15.17 35.56
C ILE A 76 19.15 -15.29 36.77
N THR A 77 18.57 -14.18 37.24
CA THR A 77 17.40 -14.22 38.12
C THR A 77 16.19 -14.66 37.30
N VAL A 78 15.93 -15.96 37.31
CA VAL A 78 14.65 -16.55 36.91
C VAL A 78 13.59 -15.99 37.85
N VAL A 79 12.63 -15.26 37.31
CA VAL A 79 11.41 -14.90 38.03
C VAL A 79 10.66 -16.21 38.29
N GLU A 80 10.55 -16.61 39.56
CA GLU A 80 9.73 -17.73 39.99
C GLU A 80 8.29 -17.53 39.51
N GLN A 81 7.88 -18.41 38.60
CA GLN A 81 6.49 -18.65 38.26
C GLN A 81 5.83 -19.29 39.48
N THR A 82 5.05 -18.50 40.23
CA THR A 82 4.30 -18.98 41.39
C THR A 82 3.32 -20.07 40.93
N ALA A 83 3.55 -21.30 41.40
CA ALA A 83 2.68 -22.44 41.15
C ALA A 83 1.31 -22.23 41.81
N HIS A 84 0.25 -22.58 41.09
CA HIS A 84 -1.13 -22.60 41.56
C HIS A 84 -1.32 -23.80 42.50
N THR A 85 -1.50 -23.56 43.80
CA THR A 85 -1.98 -24.58 44.76
C THR A 85 -3.51 -24.68 44.65
N PRO A 86 -4.10 -25.88 44.47
CA PRO A 86 -5.55 -26.03 44.49
C PRO A 86 -6.02 -26.09 45.95
N MET A 87 -6.64 -25.01 46.44
CA MET A 87 -7.37 -25.03 47.70
C MET A 87 -8.82 -25.42 47.44
N VAL A 88 -9.16 -26.62 47.92
CA VAL A 88 -10.51 -27.12 48.09
C VAL A 88 -11.10 -26.44 49.33
N GLY A 89 -12.20 -25.70 49.14
CA GLY A 89 -12.94 -25.06 50.23
C GLY A 89 -14.12 -24.26 49.67
N TYR A 90 -15.31 -24.83 49.76
CA TYR A 90 -16.55 -24.30 49.20
C TYR A 90 -17.27 -23.49 50.29
N GLU A 91 -16.91 -22.21 50.48
CA GLU A 91 -17.70 -21.27 51.30
C GLU A 91 -17.62 -19.87 50.69
N ASP A 92 -18.78 -19.34 50.30
CA ASP A 92 -19.11 -17.95 49.94
C ASP A 92 -17.94 -17.01 49.58
N ALA A 93 -17.36 -17.21 48.40
CA ALA A 93 -16.55 -16.19 47.75
C ALA A 93 -17.46 -15.10 47.18
N VAL A 94 -17.78 -14.08 47.99
CA VAL A 94 -17.98 -12.73 47.46
C VAL A 94 -16.73 -12.44 46.65
N TRP A 95 -16.84 -12.48 45.31
CA TRP A 95 -15.75 -12.10 44.43
C TRP A 95 -15.25 -10.73 44.88
N PRO A 96 -14.00 -10.59 45.35
CA PRO A 96 -13.45 -9.26 45.56
C PRO A 96 -13.54 -8.59 44.20
N VAL A 97 -14.23 -7.44 44.15
CA VAL A 97 -14.09 -6.54 43.01
C VAL A 97 -12.60 -6.26 42.94
N ASP A 98 -11.93 -6.85 41.94
CA ASP A 98 -10.53 -6.65 41.64
C ASP A 98 -10.34 -5.16 41.31
N THR A 99 -10.22 -4.37 42.38
CA THR A 99 -9.77 -2.98 42.40
C THR A 99 -8.24 -2.95 42.42
N ASN A 100 -7.61 -4.00 41.88
CA ASN A 100 -6.19 -4.05 41.55
C ASN A 100 -5.93 -3.11 40.36
N GLU A 101 -6.17 -1.82 40.58
CA GLU A 101 -5.57 -0.71 39.88
C GLU A 101 -4.08 -0.74 40.18
N GLN A 102 -3.37 -1.67 39.52
CA GLN A 102 -1.93 -1.60 39.43
C GLN A 102 -1.60 -0.25 38.78
N PRO A 103 -0.96 0.70 39.49
CA PRO A 103 -0.58 1.96 38.89
C PRO A 103 0.29 1.64 37.68
N MET A 104 -0.06 2.23 36.54
CA MET A 104 0.62 1.99 35.28
C MET A 104 2.06 2.48 35.42
N VAL A 105 2.98 1.59 35.81
CA VAL A 105 4.39 1.91 35.96
C VAL A 105 4.89 2.34 34.57
N PRO A 106 5.43 3.56 34.42
CA PRO A 106 6.00 4.00 33.16
C PRO A 106 7.00 2.95 32.68
N GLN A 107 6.67 2.27 31.59
CA GLN A 107 7.54 1.25 31.06
C GLN A 107 8.75 1.96 30.43
N ALA A 108 9.96 1.63 30.90
CA ALA A 108 11.18 2.14 30.29
C ALA A 108 11.20 1.81 28.80
N PHE A 109 11.74 2.71 27.98
CA PHE A 109 11.87 2.51 26.54
C PHE A 109 12.65 1.23 26.25
N ARG A 110 12.08 0.33 25.44
CA ARG A 110 12.72 -0.94 25.03
C ARG A 110 12.88 -0.96 23.53
N ILE A 111 14.08 -1.31 23.06
CA ILE A 111 14.29 -1.59 21.64
C ILE A 111 13.61 -2.92 21.34
N THR A 112 12.44 -2.85 20.71
CA THR A 112 11.68 -4.05 20.31
C THR A 112 12.08 -4.49 18.89
N PRO A 113 11.94 -5.79 18.56
CA PRO A 113 12.11 -6.26 17.19
C PRO A 113 11.19 -5.51 16.21
N LEU A 114 9.98 -5.14 16.66
CA LEU A 114 9.04 -4.34 15.88
C LEU A 114 9.63 -2.99 15.49
N LEU A 115 10.31 -2.29 16.42
CA LEU A 115 10.96 -1.01 16.14
C LEU A 115 12.08 -1.14 15.10
N ALA A 116 12.93 -2.15 15.24
CA ALA A 116 14.03 -2.37 14.30
C ALA A 116 13.52 -2.69 12.88
N VAL A 117 12.54 -3.61 12.76
CA VAL A 117 11.93 -3.96 11.48
C VAL A 117 11.17 -2.79 10.87
N SER A 118 10.45 -2.02 11.69
CA SER A 118 9.69 -0.83 11.24
C SER A 118 10.61 0.27 10.70
N ALA A 119 11.73 0.52 11.38
CA ALA A 119 12.73 1.48 10.93
C ALA A 119 13.36 1.03 9.60
N LEU A 120 13.76 -0.22 9.50
CA LEU A 120 14.34 -0.76 8.26
C LEU A 120 13.34 -0.72 7.10
N ALA A 121 12.10 -1.18 7.32
CA ALA A 121 11.05 -1.15 6.30
C ALA A 121 10.75 0.29 5.83
N GLY A 122 10.64 1.25 6.76
CA GLY A 122 10.42 2.65 6.43
C GLY A 122 11.56 3.26 5.62
N ILE A 123 12.82 3.03 6.03
CA ILE A 123 14.00 3.52 5.31
C ILE A 123 14.06 2.93 3.91
N LEU A 124 13.89 1.61 3.78
CA LEU A 124 13.92 0.95 2.48
C LEU A 124 12.75 1.38 1.59
N GLY A 125 11.56 1.61 2.15
CA GLY A 125 10.40 2.11 1.41
C GLY A 125 10.63 3.51 0.84
N VAL A 126 11.21 4.42 1.63
CA VAL A 126 11.58 5.76 1.15
C VAL A 126 12.74 5.70 0.15
N ALA A 127 13.75 4.85 0.39
CA ALA A 127 14.86 4.64 -0.53
C ALA A 127 14.38 4.09 -1.88
N ALA A 128 13.44 3.14 -1.88
CA ALA A 128 12.81 2.62 -3.09
C ALA A 128 12.07 3.72 -3.86
N ALA A 129 11.44 4.67 -3.16
CA ALA A 129 10.68 5.74 -3.80
C ALA A 129 11.54 6.81 -4.51
N VAL A 130 12.81 6.94 -4.14
CA VAL A 130 13.74 7.92 -4.73
C VAL A 130 14.77 7.31 -5.68
N THR A 131 14.89 5.97 -5.68
CA THR A 131 15.78 5.24 -6.59
C THR A 131 15.02 4.80 -7.82
N THR A 132 15.75 4.59 -8.92
CA THR A 132 15.17 4.07 -10.15
C THR A 132 14.50 2.73 -9.88
N LEU A 133 13.24 2.62 -10.29
CA LEU A 133 12.43 1.43 -10.13
C LEU A 133 12.67 0.46 -11.30
N VAL A 134 12.49 0.95 -12.52
CA VAL A 134 12.64 0.18 -13.75
C VAL A 134 13.28 1.04 -14.83
N SER A 135 14.00 0.43 -15.75
CA SER A 135 14.47 1.13 -16.95
C SER A 135 14.40 0.23 -18.18
N TYR A 136 14.37 0.85 -19.36
CA TYR A 136 14.52 0.13 -20.61
C TYR A 136 15.48 0.85 -21.54
N THR A 137 16.17 0.07 -22.36
CA THR A 137 17.10 0.56 -23.38
C THR A 137 16.71 -0.04 -24.72
N VAL A 138 16.51 0.82 -25.71
CA VAL A 138 16.25 0.46 -27.10
C VAL A 138 17.55 0.62 -27.89
N THR A 139 17.87 -0.41 -28.67
CA THR A 139 19.07 -0.47 -29.51
C THR A 139 18.67 -0.88 -30.93
N GLY A 140 19.46 -0.49 -31.94
CA GLY A 140 19.19 -0.81 -33.34
C GLY A 140 18.79 0.43 -34.15
N VAL A 141 17.69 0.34 -34.91
CA VAL A 141 17.22 1.44 -35.79
C VAL A 141 16.76 2.66 -34.98
N LEU A 142 16.24 2.44 -33.78
CA LEU A 142 15.92 3.47 -32.80
C LEU A 142 16.84 3.26 -31.59
N GLU A 143 17.46 4.35 -31.13
CA GLU A 143 18.32 4.34 -29.95
C GLU A 143 17.73 5.26 -28.88
N GLY A 144 17.68 4.76 -27.65
CA GLY A 144 17.18 5.53 -26.53
C GLY A 144 17.20 4.72 -25.24
N SER A 145 17.24 5.42 -24.10
CA SER A 145 17.04 4.81 -22.80
C SER A 145 16.12 5.69 -21.98
N THR A 146 15.31 5.08 -21.13
CA THR A 146 14.43 5.79 -20.22
C THR A 146 14.39 5.03 -18.91
N SER A 147 14.56 5.77 -17.81
CA SER A 147 14.49 5.26 -16.45
C SER A 147 13.32 5.89 -15.73
N PHE A 148 12.59 5.08 -14.97
CA PHE A 148 11.42 5.51 -14.22
C PHE A 148 11.68 5.36 -12.72
N VAL A 149 11.44 6.44 -11.99
CA VAL A 149 11.38 6.45 -10.53
C VAL A 149 9.94 6.13 -10.12
N MET A 150 9.73 5.76 -8.85
CA MET A 150 8.42 5.38 -8.34
C MET A 150 7.33 6.46 -8.50
N ASN A 151 7.71 7.74 -8.51
CA ASN A 151 6.77 8.84 -8.73
C ASN A 151 6.38 9.02 -10.21
N ASP A 152 7.16 8.46 -11.15
CA ASP A 152 6.86 8.53 -12.58
C ASP A 152 5.80 7.49 -12.98
N VAL A 153 5.73 6.37 -12.25
CA VAL A 153 4.74 5.30 -12.50
C VAL A 153 3.39 5.56 -11.82
N GLY A 154 3.34 6.47 -10.85
CA GLY A 154 2.09 6.92 -10.26
C GLY A 154 2.32 8.12 -9.37
N THR A 155 1.45 9.13 -9.48
CA THR A 155 1.63 10.35 -8.72
C THR A 155 1.48 10.06 -7.23
N SER A 156 2.32 10.72 -6.43
CA SER A 156 2.28 10.73 -4.96
C SER A 156 2.83 9.50 -4.24
N HIS A 157 3.39 8.51 -4.95
CA HIS A 157 3.98 7.32 -4.31
C HIS A 157 5.14 7.66 -3.37
N LEU A 158 5.95 8.67 -3.69
CA LEU A 158 7.01 9.15 -2.80
C LEU A 158 6.43 9.67 -1.48
N VAL A 159 5.43 10.53 -1.56
CA VAL A 159 4.80 11.09 -0.36
C VAL A 159 4.07 10.00 0.42
N GLY A 160 3.42 9.06 -0.26
CA GLY A 160 2.85 7.86 0.34
C GLY A 160 3.88 7.01 1.08
N ALA A 161 5.07 6.81 0.51
CA ALA A 161 6.17 6.09 1.15
C ALA A 161 6.67 6.81 2.40
N VAL A 162 6.81 8.15 2.34
CA VAL A 162 7.19 8.97 3.50
C VAL A 162 6.14 8.90 4.60
N ILE A 163 4.85 9.04 4.27
CA ILE A 163 3.76 8.94 5.24
C ILE A 163 3.75 7.55 5.86
N GLY A 164 3.81 6.49 5.04
CA GLY A 164 3.87 5.11 5.52
C GLY A 164 5.04 4.88 6.47
N ALA A 165 6.24 5.35 6.11
CA ALA A 165 7.43 5.25 6.96
C ALA A 165 7.27 6.02 8.29
N VAL A 166 6.75 7.25 8.25
CA VAL A 166 6.54 8.06 9.46
C VAL A 166 5.53 7.40 10.39
N VAL A 167 4.38 6.97 9.87
CA VAL A 167 3.34 6.31 10.68
C VAL A 167 3.87 4.98 11.25
N LEU A 168 4.55 4.18 10.42
CA LEU A 168 5.16 2.91 10.81
C LEU A 168 6.17 3.09 11.96
N ILE A 169 7.13 4.00 11.81
CA ILE A 169 8.17 4.27 12.81
C ILE A 169 7.57 4.90 14.06
N ALA A 170 6.70 5.90 13.92
CA ALA A 170 6.06 6.55 15.06
C ALA A 170 5.20 5.56 15.86
N GLY A 171 4.46 4.68 15.18
CA GLY A 171 3.73 3.58 15.82
C GLY A 171 4.67 2.67 16.61
N ALA A 172 5.78 2.25 16.02
CA ALA A 172 6.70 1.35 16.68
C ALA A 172 7.40 2.00 17.88
N VAL A 173 7.74 3.29 17.80
CA VAL A 173 8.26 4.09 18.93
C VAL A 173 7.22 4.19 20.05
N LEU A 174 5.96 4.48 19.71
CA LEU A 174 4.86 4.49 20.69
C LEU A 174 4.72 3.11 21.34
N GLY A 175 4.82 2.04 20.55
CA GLY A 175 4.81 0.67 21.03
C GLY A 175 5.94 0.35 22.00
N ALA A 176 7.16 0.80 21.69
CA ALA A 176 8.34 0.68 22.55
C ALA A 176 8.21 1.40 23.91
N THR A 177 7.29 2.35 24.04
CA THR A 177 6.91 3.01 25.31
C THR A 177 5.78 2.30 26.07
N GLY A 178 5.35 1.13 25.61
CA GLY A 178 4.25 0.34 26.20
C GLY A 178 2.86 0.75 25.72
N ARG A 179 2.74 1.66 24.73
CA ARG A 179 1.43 2.07 24.19
C ARG A 179 0.96 1.08 23.13
N ARG A 180 -0.02 0.26 23.49
CA ARG A 180 -0.65 -0.77 22.64
C ARG A 180 -1.21 -0.23 21.32
N VAL A 181 -1.73 1.01 21.32
CA VAL A 181 -2.17 1.68 20.07
C VAL A 181 -1.01 1.79 19.08
N GLY A 182 0.20 2.06 19.58
CA GLY A 182 1.39 2.24 18.76
C GLY A 182 1.79 0.98 18.01
N THR A 183 1.80 -0.18 18.68
CA THR A 183 2.19 -1.45 18.06
C THR A 183 1.20 -1.85 16.96
N GLY A 184 -0.11 -1.66 17.22
CA GLY A 184 -1.14 -1.81 16.19
C GLY A 184 -0.93 -0.85 15.03
N LEU A 185 -0.72 0.44 15.29
CA LEU A 185 -0.50 1.47 14.27
C LEU A 185 0.73 1.18 13.40
N ALA A 186 1.82 0.67 13.99
CA ALA A 186 2.98 0.18 13.25
C ALA A 186 2.61 -0.98 12.32
N GLY A 187 1.95 -2.02 12.84
CA GLY A 187 1.53 -3.17 12.03
C GLY A 187 0.63 -2.77 10.87
N GLY A 188 -0.33 -1.88 11.11
CA GLY A 188 -1.23 -1.36 10.09
C GLY A 188 -0.49 -0.57 9.02
N ALA A 189 0.38 0.36 9.43
CA ALA A 189 1.18 1.14 8.49
C ALA A 189 2.13 0.26 7.68
N GLY A 190 2.63 -0.84 8.26
CA GLY A 190 3.41 -1.85 7.56
C GLY A 190 2.61 -2.50 6.43
N LEU A 191 1.34 -2.85 6.66
CA LEU A 191 0.43 -3.35 5.62
C LEU A 191 0.14 -2.31 4.54
N ALA A 192 -0.10 -1.05 4.94
CA ALA A 192 -0.36 0.05 4.01
C ALA A 192 0.84 0.30 3.08
N LEU A 193 2.04 0.36 3.66
CA LEU A 193 3.30 0.53 2.94
C LEU A 193 3.56 -0.67 2.01
N ALA A 194 3.34 -1.90 2.49
CA ALA A 194 3.52 -3.11 1.70
C ALA A 194 2.58 -3.17 0.49
N GLY A 195 1.30 -2.82 0.67
CA GLY A 195 0.33 -2.77 -0.43
C GLY A 195 0.75 -1.73 -1.48
N MET A 196 1.05 -0.51 -1.05
CA MET A 196 1.42 0.57 -1.97
C MET A 196 2.73 0.26 -2.74
N LEU A 197 3.75 -0.30 -2.08
CA LEU A 197 4.99 -0.71 -2.75
C LEU A 197 4.76 -1.88 -3.73
N ALA A 198 3.93 -2.86 -3.36
CA ALA A 198 3.55 -3.94 -4.27
C ALA A 198 2.82 -3.40 -5.50
N ASN A 199 1.90 -2.45 -5.31
CA ASN A 199 1.21 -1.76 -6.41
C ASN A 199 2.19 -1.02 -7.33
N ALA A 200 3.15 -0.29 -6.76
CA ALA A 200 4.18 0.41 -7.55
C ALA A 200 5.05 -0.56 -8.36
N CYS A 201 5.45 -1.70 -7.79
CA CYS A 201 6.15 -2.75 -8.54
C CYS A 201 5.28 -3.29 -9.69
N GLY A 202 3.99 -3.51 -9.46
CA GLY A 202 3.03 -3.92 -10.50
C GLY A 202 2.99 -2.93 -11.66
N MET A 203 2.90 -1.63 -11.37
CA MET A 203 2.91 -0.58 -12.39
C MET A 203 4.26 -0.48 -13.12
N GLY A 204 5.38 -0.66 -12.40
CA GLY A 204 6.71 -0.71 -13.01
C GLY A 204 6.83 -1.84 -14.03
N VAL A 205 6.32 -3.05 -13.71
CA VAL A 205 6.22 -4.16 -14.67
C VAL A 205 5.36 -3.76 -15.86
N ALA A 206 4.23 -3.09 -15.62
CA ALA A 206 3.34 -2.71 -16.71
C ALA A 206 3.97 -1.71 -17.69
N VAL A 207 4.75 -0.75 -17.20
CA VAL A 207 5.50 0.20 -18.05
C VAL A 207 6.51 -0.54 -18.93
N LEU A 208 7.22 -1.53 -18.37
CA LEU A 208 8.18 -2.33 -19.13
C LEU A 208 7.50 -3.17 -20.22
N ASP A 209 6.38 -3.82 -19.90
CA ASP A 209 5.61 -4.61 -20.87
C ASP A 209 5.07 -3.73 -22.01
N GLN A 210 4.55 -2.54 -21.68
CA GLN A 210 4.09 -1.58 -22.69
C GLN A 210 5.24 -1.07 -23.57
N ALA A 211 6.41 -0.79 -22.98
CA ALA A 211 7.58 -0.37 -23.75
C ALA A 211 8.02 -1.48 -24.73
N GLN A 212 7.97 -2.74 -24.31
CA GLN A 212 8.27 -3.87 -25.20
C GLN A 212 7.29 -3.98 -26.37
N ILE A 213 5.99 -3.77 -26.13
CA ILE A 213 4.98 -3.87 -27.19
C ILE A 213 5.08 -2.68 -28.17
N ASN A 214 5.19 -1.46 -27.63
CA ASN A 214 5.12 -0.23 -28.43
C ASN A 214 6.40 0.08 -29.21
N LEU A 215 7.56 -0.38 -28.70
CA LEU A 215 8.87 -0.09 -29.29
C LEU A 215 9.44 -1.29 -30.06
N LEU A 216 8.65 -2.35 -30.25
CA LEU A 216 9.03 -3.49 -31.08
C LEU A 216 8.87 -3.13 -32.57
N ALA A 217 9.93 -2.57 -33.15
CA ALA A 217 10.05 -2.39 -34.60
C ALA A 217 11.02 -3.44 -35.20
N PRO A 218 10.89 -3.75 -36.50
CA PRO A 218 11.87 -4.57 -37.20
C PRO A 218 13.27 -3.96 -37.08
N GLY A 219 14.24 -4.71 -36.57
CA GLY A 219 15.62 -4.25 -36.39
C GLY A 219 15.87 -3.42 -35.13
N THR A 220 14.92 -3.35 -34.19
CA THR A 220 15.12 -2.79 -32.86
C THR A 220 15.06 -3.85 -31.78
N THR A 221 15.96 -3.78 -30.80
CA THR A 221 16.01 -4.63 -29.62
C THR A 221 15.73 -3.81 -28.37
N VAL A 222 14.68 -4.18 -27.63
CA VAL A 222 14.29 -3.56 -26.36
C VAL A 222 14.80 -4.42 -25.21
N THR A 223 15.69 -3.88 -24.40
CA THR A 223 16.19 -4.50 -23.16
C THR A 223 15.51 -3.84 -21.98
N VAL A 224 14.87 -4.64 -21.13
CA VAL A 224 14.21 -4.18 -19.90
C VAL A 224 15.02 -4.60 -18.68
N THR A 225 15.14 -3.72 -17.69
CA THR A 225 15.86 -3.99 -16.44
C THR A 225 15.04 -3.61 -15.22
N TYR A 226 15.05 -4.51 -14.23
CA TYR A 226 14.58 -4.23 -12.89
C TYR A 226 15.73 -3.63 -12.10
N GLU A 227 15.55 -2.39 -11.65
CA GLU A 227 16.61 -1.62 -11.00
C GLU A 227 16.60 -1.81 -9.48
N LEU A 228 17.58 -1.22 -8.80
CA LEU A 228 17.72 -1.32 -7.34
C LEU A 228 16.42 -0.94 -6.60
N GLY A 229 15.72 0.10 -7.06
CA GLY A 229 14.48 0.56 -6.43
C GLY A 229 13.38 -0.51 -6.41
N PHE A 230 13.30 -1.36 -7.43
CA PHE A 230 12.36 -2.47 -7.47
C PHE A 230 12.63 -3.48 -6.35
N PHE A 231 13.89 -3.88 -6.17
CA PHE A 231 14.27 -4.82 -5.12
C PHE A 231 14.14 -4.22 -3.71
N LEU A 232 14.44 -2.93 -3.56
CA LEU A 232 14.20 -2.20 -2.31
C LEU A 232 12.71 -2.16 -1.96
N ALA A 233 11.83 -1.93 -2.94
CA ALA A 233 10.38 -1.93 -2.74
C ALA A 233 9.88 -3.32 -2.31
N VAL A 234 10.35 -4.39 -2.96
CA VAL A 234 10.00 -5.77 -2.58
C VAL A 234 10.47 -6.09 -1.15
N ALA A 235 11.71 -5.73 -0.81
CA ALA A 235 12.25 -5.96 0.53
C ALA A 235 11.48 -5.16 1.60
N ALA A 236 11.17 -3.89 1.33
CA ALA A 236 10.37 -3.05 2.22
C ALA A 236 8.95 -3.57 2.40
N ALA A 237 8.30 -4.07 1.34
CA ALA A 237 6.98 -4.68 1.42
C ALA A 237 6.99 -5.96 2.27
N ALA A 238 8.00 -6.83 2.08
CA ALA A 238 8.16 -8.03 2.90
C ALA A 238 8.36 -7.67 4.39
N LEU A 239 9.22 -6.70 4.69
CA LEU A 239 9.44 -6.24 6.07
C LEU A 239 8.21 -5.54 6.66
N GLY A 240 7.41 -4.84 5.87
CA GLY A 240 6.11 -4.31 6.29
C GLY A 240 5.15 -5.42 6.72
N GLY A 241 5.12 -6.53 5.98
CA GLY A 241 4.40 -7.75 6.39
C GLY A 241 4.96 -8.38 7.67
N VAL A 242 6.28 -8.42 7.85
CA VAL A 242 6.91 -8.89 9.09
C VAL A 242 6.55 -7.98 10.27
N ALA A 243 6.55 -6.65 10.08
CA ALA A 243 6.13 -5.69 11.10
C ALA A 243 4.68 -5.94 11.54
N PHE A 244 3.79 -6.24 10.60
CA PHE A 244 2.42 -6.66 10.92
C PHE A 244 2.38 -7.93 11.77
N VAL A 245 3.10 -8.98 11.39
CA VAL A 245 3.15 -10.23 12.16
C VAL A 245 3.69 -9.99 13.57
N LEU A 246 4.73 -9.17 13.73
CA LEU A 246 5.26 -8.79 15.04
C LEU A 246 4.24 -7.99 15.85
N ALA A 247 3.52 -7.06 15.24
CA ALA A 247 2.45 -6.31 15.89
C ALA A 247 1.31 -7.22 16.38
N VAL A 248 0.94 -8.25 15.61
CA VAL A 248 -0.08 -9.24 16.00
C VAL A 248 0.39 -10.08 17.20
N ARG A 249 1.69 -10.38 17.33
CA ARG A 249 2.20 -11.08 18.52
C ARG A 249 2.07 -10.27 19.80
N GLU A 250 2.00 -8.95 19.68
CA GLU A 250 1.81 -8.03 20.79
C GLU A 250 0.31 -7.73 21.05
N MET A 251 -0.59 -8.35 20.29
CA MET A 251 -2.03 -8.33 20.53
C MET A 251 -2.33 -9.02 21.86
N GLY A 252 -2.92 -8.29 22.80
CA GLY A 252 -3.29 -8.86 24.09
C GLY A 252 -4.25 -7.97 24.87
N PRO A 253 -4.69 -8.40 26.06
CA PRO A 253 -5.55 -7.60 26.91
C PRO A 253 -4.78 -6.47 27.58
N ASP A 254 -5.24 -5.24 27.35
CA ASP A 254 -4.62 -4.02 27.89
C ASP A 254 -5.12 -3.66 29.30
N GLY A 255 -5.91 -4.52 29.95
CA GLY A 255 -6.59 -4.24 31.23
C GLY A 255 -7.66 -3.13 31.18
N ASN A 256 -7.85 -2.50 30.01
CA ASN A 256 -8.82 -1.44 29.79
C ASN A 256 -10.13 -2.02 29.23
N ALA A 257 -11.24 -1.31 29.48
CA ALA A 257 -12.52 -1.64 28.89
C ALA A 257 -12.43 -1.63 27.35
N PRO A 258 -13.16 -2.52 26.67
CA PRO A 258 -13.24 -2.49 25.21
C PRO A 258 -13.91 -1.20 24.72
N VAL A 259 -13.59 -0.83 23.49
CA VAL A 259 -14.23 0.28 22.78
C VAL A 259 -15.70 -0.10 22.53
N PRO A 260 -16.64 0.85 22.55
CA PRO A 260 -18.04 0.57 22.21
C PRO A 260 -18.18 -0.19 20.89
N ILE A 261 -18.89 -1.31 20.90
CA ILE A 261 -19.04 -2.23 19.75
C ILE A 261 -19.57 -1.50 18.51
N ALA A 262 -20.44 -0.51 18.69
CA ALA A 262 -20.97 0.31 17.61
C ALA A 262 -19.86 0.99 16.78
N ILE A 263 -18.77 1.43 17.43
CA ILE A 263 -17.62 2.05 16.74
C ILE A 263 -16.89 1.01 15.91
N GLY A 264 -16.68 -0.20 16.45
CA GLY A 264 -16.07 -1.30 15.70
C GLY A 264 -16.91 -1.72 14.49
N VAL A 265 -18.22 -1.85 14.65
CA VAL A 265 -19.13 -2.18 13.54
C VAL A 265 -19.11 -1.09 12.47
N LEU A 266 -19.22 0.18 12.86
CA LEU A 266 -19.16 1.30 11.91
C LEU A 266 -17.82 1.37 11.18
N GLY A 267 -16.70 1.20 11.89
CA GLY A 267 -15.38 1.19 11.28
C GLY A 267 -15.16 0.00 10.33
N ALA A 268 -15.68 -1.19 10.68
CA ALA A 268 -15.63 -2.36 9.81
C ALA A 268 -16.48 -2.15 8.54
N LEU A 269 -17.68 -1.58 8.66
CA LEU A 269 -18.51 -1.21 7.52
C LEU A 269 -17.83 -0.15 6.64
N GLY A 270 -17.18 0.85 7.26
CA GLY A 270 -16.36 1.83 6.55
C GLY A 270 -15.23 1.17 5.77
N THR A 271 -14.51 0.23 6.39
CA THR A 271 -13.44 -0.56 5.74
C THR A 271 -13.98 -1.34 4.53
N LEU A 272 -15.13 -2.01 4.67
CA LEU A 272 -15.78 -2.71 3.56
C LEU A 272 -16.18 -1.75 2.44
N ALA A 273 -16.72 -0.57 2.79
CA ALA A 273 -17.08 0.44 1.81
C ALA A 273 -15.86 1.01 1.06
N VAL A 274 -14.70 1.16 1.71
CA VAL A 274 -13.44 1.50 1.02
C VAL A 274 -13.11 0.42 -0.01
N VAL A 275 -13.02 -0.83 0.43
CA VAL A 275 -12.55 -1.94 -0.42
C VAL A 275 -13.52 -2.22 -1.56
N ILE A 276 -14.81 -2.38 -1.25
CA ILE A 276 -15.85 -2.65 -2.24
C ILE A 276 -16.03 -1.43 -3.15
N GLY A 277 -16.03 -0.22 -2.59
CA GLY A 277 -16.17 1.02 -3.35
C GLY A 277 -15.14 1.13 -4.48
N THR A 278 -13.88 0.73 -4.22
CA THR A 278 -12.81 0.74 -5.22
C THR A 278 -12.91 -0.32 -6.32
N LEU A 279 -13.85 -1.26 -6.18
CA LEU A 279 -14.13 -2.30 -7.17
C LEU A 279 -15.40 -2.00 -7.97
N ILE A 280 -16.23 -1.05 -7.52
CA ILE A 280 -17.48 -0.70 -8.21
C ILE A 280 -17.12 0.03 -9.52
N PRO A 281 -17.54 -0.49 -10.69
CA PRO A 281 -17.33 0.18 -11.98
C PRO A 281 -17.93 1.58 -12.00
N GLY A 282 -17.13 2.54 -12.47
CA GLY A 282 -17.56 3.87 -12.87
C GLY A 282 -17.27 4.09 -14.35
N ASP A 283 -18.04 4.96 -15.00
CA ASP A 283 -17.83 5.50 -16.35
C ASP A 283 -17.24 4.52 -17.39
N PHE A 284 -18.11 3.74 -18.03
CA PHE A 284 -17.79 2.75 -19.08
C PHE A 284 -16.93 1.55 -18.66
N ALA A 285 -16.29 1.57 -17.49
CA ALA A 285 -15.62 0.39 -16.96
C ALA A 285 -16.63 -0.68 -16.52
N THR A 286 -16.23 -1.94 -16.63
CA THR A 286 -16.98 -3.09 -16.12
C THR A 286 -16.31 -3.64 -14.86
N PHE A 287 -17.05 -4.42 -14.07
CA PHE A 287 -16.47 -5.07 -12.89
C PHE A 287 -15.31 -6.01 -13.27
N ALA A 288 -15.40 -6.65 -14.44
CA ALA A 288 -14.40 -7.57 -14.97
C ALA A 288 -13.06 -6.87 -15.21
N ASP A 289 -13.04 -5.57 -15.51
CA ASP A 289 -11.81 -4.81 -15.80
C ASP A 289 -10.87 -4.69 -14.59
N ASN A 290 -11.39 -4.90 -13.37
CA ASN A 290 -10.54 -5.01 -12.17
C ASN A 290 -9.68 -6.28 -12.14
N PHE A 291 -10.06 -7.30 -12.92
CA PHE A 291 -9.41 -8.60 -13.00
C PHE A 291 -8.93 -8.95 -14.41
N GLY A 292 -9.31 -8.13 -15.39
CA GLY A 292 -9.01 -8.30 -16.79
C GLY A 292 -7.53 -8.08 -17.10
N THR A 293 -7.09 -8.73 -18.17
CA THR A 293 -5.73 -8.63 -18.71
C THR A 293 -5.70 -7.89 -20.05
N ASP A 294 -6.85 -7.39 -20.50
CA ASP A 294 -7.06 -6.95 -21.88
C ASP A 294 -6.44 -5.59 -22.18
N PHE A 295 -6.27 -4.74 -21.15
CA PHE A 295 -5.76 -3.36 -21.30
C PHE A 295 -4.57 -3.02 -20.43
N ILE A 296 -4.35 -3.77 -19.33
CA ILE A 296 -3.24 -3.55 -18.40
C ILE A 296 -2.58 -4.90 -18.09
N PRO A 297 -1.24 -4.94 -18.00
CA PRO A 297 -0.51 -6.12 -17.59
C PRO A 297 -1.07 -6.72 -16.30
N PRO A 298 -1.30 -8.06 -16.25
CA PRO A 298 -2.01 -8.72 -15.15
C PRO A 298 -1.44 -8.38 -13.77
N ALA A 299 -0.12 -8.19 -13.69
CA ALA A 299 0.58 -7.87 -12.46
C ALA A 299 0.05 -6.60 -11.78
N THR A 300 -0.32 -5.55 -12.53
CA THR A 300 -0.83 -4.30 -11.93
C THR A 300 -2.18 -4.52 -11.29
N SER A 301 -3.10 -5.21 -11.97
CA SER A 301 -4.43 -5.53 -11.44
C SER A 301 -4.33 -6.35 -10.16
N TRP A 302 -3.50 -7.41 -10.15
CA TRP A 302 -3.31 -8.25 -8.97
C TRP A 302 -2.67 -7.51 -7.80
N MET A 303 -1.71 -6.62 -8.04
CA MET A 303 -1.06 -5.84 -6.97
C MET A 303 -1.99 -4.77 -6.39
N ARG A 304 -2.89 -4.19 -7.20
CA ARG A 304 -4.00 -3.36 -6.71
C ARG A 304 -4.92 -4.16 -5.80
N ILE A 305 -5.36 -5.35 -6.23
CA ILE A 305 -6.21 -6.22 -5.40
C ILE A 305 -5.50 -6.60 -4.10
N LEU A 306 -4.20 -6.92 -4.14
CA LEU A 306 -3.42 -7.18 -2.95
C LEU A 306 -3.45 -5.99 -1.98
N THR A 307 -3.28 -4.77 -2.48
CA THR A 307 -3.38 -3.54 -1.65
C THR A 307 -4.73 -3.45 -0.93
N LEU A 308 -5.82 -3.68 -1.65
CA LEU A 308 -7.17 -3.67 -1.09
C LEU A 308 -7.37 -4.77 -0.04
N VAL A 309 -6.84 -5.97 -0.28
CA VAL A 309 -6.87 -7.07 0.68
C VAL A 309 -6.10 -6.70 1.95
N LEU A 310 -4.91 -6.10 1.84
CA LEU A 310 -4.12 -5.69 3.01
C LEU A 310 -4.82 -4.62 3.84
N ILE A 311 -5.52 -3.67 3.20
CA ILE A 311 -6.37 -2.69 3.90
C ILE A 311 -7.56 -3.37 4.56
N ALA A 312 -8.22 -4.30 3.85
CA ALA A 312 -9.33 -5.07 4.40
C ALA A 312 -8.90 -5.83 5.66
N VAL A 313 -7.75 -6.51 5.60
CA VAL A 313 -7.18 -7.25 6.73
C VAL A 313 -6.88 -6.32 7.89
N GLY A 314 -6.14 -5.22 7.68
CA GLY A 314 -5.79 -4.28 8.74
C GLY A 314 -7.01 -3.57 9.36
N GLY A 315 -7.94 -3.12 8.53
CA GLY A 315 -9.16 -2.42 8.96
C GLY A 315 -10.14 -3.34 9.66
N LEU A 316 -10.48 -4.49 9.07
CA LEU A 316 -11.45 -5.43 9.66
C LEU A 316 -10.91 -6.04 10.95
N LEU A 317 -9.67 -6.56 10.95
CA LEU A 317 -9.08 -7.08 12.18
C LEU A 317 -8.98 -5.98 13.24
N GLY A 318 -8.60 -4.76 12.84
CA GLY A 318 -8.45 -3.64 13.74
C GLY A 318 -9.75 -3.26 14.45
N PHE A 319 -10.84 -3.07 13.70
CA PHE A 319 -12.12 -2.70 14.27
C PHE A 319 -12.82 -3.84 15.00
N LEU A 320 -12.74 -5.07 14.49
CA LEU A 320 -13.44 -6.22 15.09
C LEU A 320 -12.83 -6.63 16.45
N VAL A 321 -11.53 -6.38 16.66
CA VAL A 321 -10.89 -6.61 17.96
C VAL A 321 -11.43 -5.67 19.05
N ASN A 322 -12.05 -4.53 18.70
CA ASN A 322 -12.66 -3.57 19.63
C ASN A 322 -11.73 -3.11 20.77
N ARG A 323 -10.42 -3.03 20.50
CA ARG A 323 -9.40 -2.58 21.45
C ARG A 323 -8.55 -1.46 20.86
N ARG A 324 -7.86 -0.73 21.74
CA ARG A 324 -6.91 0.33 21.41
C ARG A 324 -5.83 -0.12 20.39
N TRP A 325 -5.29 -1.31 20.58
CA TRP A 325 -4.37 -1.94 19.62
C TRP A 325 -5.01 -2.05 18.22
N GLY A 326 -6.23 -2.58 18.14
CA GLY A 326 -6.94 -2.77 16.88
C GLY A 326 -7.29 -1.44 16.19
N LEU A 327 -7.68 -0.41 16.94
CA LEU A 327 -7.89 0.93 16.36
C LEU A 327 -6.60 1.50 15.74
N GLY A 328 -5.47 1.29 16.41
CA GLY A 328 -4.16 1.62 15.84
C GLY A 328 -3.93 0.89 14.52
N LEU A 329 -4.16 -0.43 14.50
CA LEU A 329 -4.03 -1.26 13.29
C LEU A 329 -4.86 -0.74 12.12
N ALA A 330 -6.14 -0.43 12.35
CA ALA A 330 -7.03 0.07 11.31
C ALA A 330 -6.61 1.44 10.77
N LEU A 331 -6.22 2.37 11.64
CA LEU A 331 -5.74 3.70 11.21
C LEU A 331 -4.40 3.62 10.49
N GLY A 332 -3.51 2.73 10.95
CA GLY A 332 -2.26 2.43 10.27
C GLY A 332 -2.51 1.90 8.86
N SER A 333 -3.43 0.94 8.69
CA SER A 333 -3.66 0.28 7.39
C SER A 333 -4.28 1.19 6.34
N ILE A 334 -5.01 2.23 6.74
CA ILE A 334 -5.56 3.23 5.80
C ILE A 334 -4.63 4.43 5.59
N SER A 335 -3.57 4.62 6.38
CA SER A 335 -2.77 5.86 6.39
C SER A 335 -2.24 6.29 5.01
N VAL A 336 -1.59 5.38 4.26
CA VAL A 336 -1.10 5.65 2.90
C VAL A 336 -2.26 5.83 1.93
N GLY A 337 -3.32 5.01 2.07
CA GLY A 337 -4.51 5.11 1.23
C GLY A 337 -5.28 6.42 1.40
N LEU A 338 -5.32 6.96 2.61
CA LEU A 338 -5.93 8.24 2.92
C LEU A 338 -5.22 9.38 2.19
N TRP A 339 -3.89 9.32 2.11
CA TRP A 339 -3.12 10.29 1.32
C TRP A 339 -3.44 10.20 -0.17
N MET A 340 -3.39 8.99 -0.73
CA MET A 340 -3.72 8.76 -2.15
C MET A 340 -5.15 9.21 -2.46
N TRP A 341 -6.08 8.99 -1.53
CA TRP A 341 -7.47 9.45 -1.61
C TRP A 341 -7.58 10.97 -1.60
N ALA A 342 -6.85 11.64 -0.72
CA ALA A 342 -6.83 13.10 -0.66
C ALA A 342 -6.27 13.72 -1.95
N THR A 343 -5.20 13.15 -2.51
CA THR A 343 -4.62 13.65 -3.77
C THR A 343 -5.55 13.42 -4.96
N ALA A 344 -6.29 12.32 -5.00
CA ALA A 344 -7.25 12.05 -6.06
C ALA A 344 -8.45 13.01 -6.03
N ILE A 345 -9.00 13.31 -4.85
CA ILE A 345 -10.12 14.26 -4.72
C ILE A 345 -9.69 15.68 -5.07
N THR A 346 -8.44 16.05 -4.77
CA THR A 346 -7.91 17.39 -5.04
C THR A 346 -7.38 17.53 -6.47
N GLU A 347 -7.51 16.49 -7.31
CA GLU A 347 -6.94 16.44 -8.67
C GLU A 347 -5.43 16.79 -8.66
N SER A 348 -4.76 16.50 -7.54
CA SER A 348 -3.35 16.81 -7.31
C SER A 348 -2.50 15.68 -7.89
N GLY A 349 -2.37 15.66 -9.22
CA GLY A 349 -1.49 14.73 -9.93
C GLY A 349 -1.99 14.32 -11.30
N ASP A 350 -1.05 13.94 -12.17
CA ASP A 350 -1.36 13.54 -13.55
C ASP A 350 -1.88 12.09 -13.62
N ILE A 351 -1.53 11.25 -12.62
CA ILE A 351 -1.78 9.82 -12.63
C ILE A 351 -2.08 9.31 -11.21
N PRO A 352 -3.29 9.52 -10.66
CA PRO A 352 -3.65 9.03 -9.34
C PRO A 352 -3.97 7.52 -9.39
N PHE A 353 -2.97 6.67 -9.56
CA PHE A 353 -3.14 5.22 -9.41
C PHE A 353 -2.94 4.79 -7.96
N GLY A 354 -3.93 4.12 -7.37
CA GLY A 354 -3.93 3.63 -5.99
C GLY A 354 -5.33 3.25 -5.52
N ILE A 355 -5.56 3.19 -4.20
CA ILE A 355 -6.89 2.98 -3.57
C ILE A 355 -7.88 4.08 -3.98
N ALA A 356 -7.38 5.19 -4.49
CA ALA A 356 -8.14 6.35 -4.88
C ALA A 356 -8.32 6.52 -6.39
N GLY A 357 -7.59 5.75 -7.18
CA GLY A 357 -7.70 5.81 -8.63
C GLY A 357 -9.03 5.23 -9.08
N GLY A 358 -9.63 5.86 -10.10
CA GLY A 358 -10.76 5.32 -10.83
C GLY A 358 -10.55 3.87 -11.26
N ASN A 359 -11.63 3.23 -11.68
CA ASN A 359 -11.53 1.85 -12.17
C ASN A 359 -10.64 1.79 -13.40
N ILE A 360 -9.95 0.66 -13.55
CA ILE A 360 -9.17 0.39 -14.76
C ILE A 360 -10.14 0.49 -15.96
N GLY A 361 -9.82 1.36 -16.92
CA GLY A 361 -10.68 1.63 -18.08
C GLY A 361 -11.67 2.79 -17.92
N ALA A 362 -11.78 3.42 -16.75
CA ALA A 362 -12.60 4.60 -16.56
C ALA A 362 -11.95 5.86 -17.18
N LEU A 363 -12.79 6.77 -17.70
CA LEU A 363 -12.34 8.06 -18.25
C LEU A 363 -11.98 9.09 -17.17
N ASP A 364 -12.58 8.95 -15.98
CA ASP A 364 -12.31 9.79 -14.81
C ASP A 364 -11.46 9.02 -13.80
N THR A 365 -10.55 9.73 -13.15
CA THR A 365 -9.67 9.19 -12.13
C THR A 365 -10.19 9.41 -10.71
N LYS A 366 -11.36 10.05 -10.56
CA LYS A 366 -11.98 10.33 -9.26
C LYS A 366 -12.38 9.06 -8.49
N PRO A 367 -12.20 9.07 -7.17
CA PRO A 367 -12.63 7.97 -6.34
C PRO A 367 -14.15 7.87 -6.31
N HIS A 368 -14.66 6.63 -6.37
CA HIS A 368 -16.10 6.38 -6.27
C HIS A 368 -16.68 6.92 -4.95
N VAL A 369 -17.92 7.41 -4.98
CA VAL A 369 -18.58 8.01 -3.81
C VAL A 369 -18.62 7.06 -2.61
N VAL A 370 -18.80 5.76 -2.86
CA VAL A 370 -18.80 4.71 -1.82
C VAL A 370 -17.44 4.60 -1.14
N THR A 371 -16.34 4.67 -1.90
CA THR A 371 -14.98 4.68 -1.35
C THR A 371 -14.78 5.90 -0.46
N THR A 372 -15.20 7.07 -0.92
CA THR A 372 -15.11 8.33 -0.18
C THR A 372 -15.87 8.28 1.15
N VAL A 373 -17.12 7.80 1.13
CA VAL A 373 -17.90 7.60 2.37
C VAL A 373 -17.20 6.58 3.26
N GLY A 374 -16.69 5.49 2.70
CA GLY A 374 -15.95 4.47 3.44
C GLY A 374 -14.73 5.02 4.16
N VAL A 375 -13.89 5.80 3.48
CA VAL A 375 -12.69 6.43 4.05
C VAL A 375 -13.08 7.34 5.22
N ILE A 376 -14.08 8.21 5.01
CA ILE A 376 -14.55 9.14 6.04
C ILE A 376 -15.06 8.38 7.26
N VAL A 377 -15.96 7.40 7.07
CA VAL A 377 -16.52 6.59 8.16
C VAL A 377 -15.42 5.84 8.90
N MET A 378 -14.48 5.25 8.18
CA MET A 378 -13.34 4.50 8.74
C MET A 378 -12.47 5.40 9.62
N VAL A 379 -12.08 6.58 9.13
CA VAL A 379 -11.24 7.53 9.89
C VAL A 379 -12.00 8.09 11.09
N VAL A 380 -13.25 8.51 10.91
CA VAL A 380 -14.08 9.04 12.01
C VAL A 380 -14.28 7.99 13.10
N ALA A 381 -14.62 6.75 12.74
CA ALA A 381 -14.76 5.66 13.70
C ALA A 381 -13.44 5.39 14.45
N GLY A 382 -12.31 5.38 13.75
CA GLY A 382 -10.98 5.22 14.37
C GLY A 382 -10.66 6.33 15.38
N VAL A 383 -10.86 7.59 14.99
CA VAL A 383 -10.59 8.76 15.85
C VAL A 383 -11.54 8.82 17.04
N VAL A 384 -12.86 8.67 16.82
CA VAL A 384 -13.86 8.65 17.90
C VAL A 384 -13.60 7.48 18.84
N GLY A 385 -13.22 6.31 18.32
CA GLY A 385 -12.82 5.15 19.12
C GLY A 385 -11.62 5.44 20.00
N LEU A 386 -10.59 6.11 19.48
CA LEU A 386 -9.41 6.51 20.24
C LEU A 386 -9.76 7.53 21.32
N VAL A 387 -10.58 8.54 21.01
CA VAL A 387 -11.04 9.55 21.96
C VAL A 387 -11.85 8.90 23.09
N ALA A 388 -12.81 8.04 22.76
CA ALA A 388 -13.59 7.29 23.75
C ALA A 388 -12.68 6.44 24.65
N ALA A 389 -11.70 5.77 24.04
CA ALA A 389 -10.73 4.97 24.79
C ALA A 389 -9.84 5.83 25.70
N MET A 390 -9.49 7.06 25.31
CA MET A 390 -8.75 8.01 26.15
C MET A 390 -9.61 8.55 27.29
N GLN A 391 -10.87 8.89 27.04
CA GLN A 391 -11.79 9.37 28.09
C GLN A 391 -12.02 8.30 29.17
N GLN A 392 -12.17 7.04 28.77
CA GLN A 392 -12.26 5.92 29.71
C GLN A 392 -11.01 5.76 30.59
N ARG A 393 -9.84 6.21 30.11
CA ARG A 393 -8.61 6.19 30.89
C ARG A 393 -8.57 7.30 31.94
N ASN A 394 -9.09 8.48 31.62
CA ASN A 394 -9.07 9.65 32.51
C ASN A 394 -10.19 9.62 33.57
N ALA A 395 -11.21 8.78 33.36
CA ALA A 395 -12.32 8.60 34.31
C ALA A 395 -11.99 7.60 35.44
N ARG A 396 -10.85 6.92 35.36
CA ARG A 396 -10.22 6.15 36.44
C ARG A 396 -9.11 7.03 37.01
#